data_AF-A0A448YPP1-F1
#
_entry.id   AF-A0A448YPP1-F1
#
_cell.length_a   1.000
_cell.length_b   1.000
_cell.length_c   1.000
_cell.angle_alpha   90.00
_cell.angle_beta   90.00
_cell.angle_gamma   90.00
#
_symmetry.space_group_name_H-M   'P 1'
#
loop_
_entity.id
_entity.type
_entity.pdbx_description
1 polymer ?
#
loop_
_entity_poly.entity_id
_entity_poly.type
_entity_poly.pdbx_seq_one_letter_code
_entity_poly.pdbx_strand_id
1 'polypeptide(L)'
;MTKHWQYSDDLLLNSLQGLANSNPDLNYLESERLVYRPASPDKVIILSGGGAGHEPLHAGFVGKGCIDVAVSGEIFASPSVKQIYSGLKVNQSEKGTLIVVKNYTGDVLHFGMAAERITAEDYPNRILIVQDDVAVGRTKNGLVGRRALAGTCFVHKVVGAKSEMEHHKATLDDVYDIGKRVNESLVTIGASLDRVEIPRVGKQSDSSASSIAPLSSNEAEIGMGIHNEPGIHRHSPVPEIRDLVHSLLAYLLSPADKERHYVEFNYGDEIALLVNNLGGTSNLELYAIQNFVVESLEKTYHISPSRIYTGTMTTSLDGPGFSITLLNITKAGGEEIKDCLDYPTEAPGWNSHLTRNKWEREREDDEEPNYDIELPTSLVTFEPAEYKKVLVEGCKALISKEAKLTEYDTIAGDGDCGITMARGGNSILKVIDNGELELVDAVRSLAQIADILETEMGGTSGGLYSIFVSGMVSSLKEQEKKKEGGKGFKVDKRVLSKTLKDALGTLEKYTRARVGDRTLMDALIPFVEKFEETADVEEAAKAAIAGAEKTRKMEAKFGRASYVGKEEFERYEAEGGVPDAGAIGLAGLIAGMANE
;
A
#
# COMPACT_ATOMS: atom_id res chain seq x y z
N MET A 1 -11.73 -5.42 14.62
CA MET A 1 -13.14 -5.16 14.23
C MET A 1 -13.10 -4.45 12.91
N THR A 2 -13.33 -5.22 11.85
CA THR A 2 -13.51 -4.72 10.49
C THR A 2 -14.83 -3.94 10.42
N LYS A 3 -14.81 -2.81 9.73
CA LYS A 3 -15.97 -1.90 9.65
C LYS A 3 -16.48 -1.93 8.22
N HIS A 4 -17.76 -2.24 8.07
CA HIS A 4 -18.44 -2.17 6.78
C HIS A 4 -19.35 -0.95 6.70
N TRP A 5 -19.55 -0.44 5.48
CA TRP A 5 -20.57 0.56 5.21
C TRP A 5 -21.96 0.01 5.51
N GLN A 6 -22.90 0.88 5.86
CA GLN A 6 -24.27 0.48 6.15
C GLN A 6 -25.07 0.36 4.86
N TYR A 7 -25.58 -0.83 4.57
CA TYR A 7 -26.40 -1.10 3.39
C TYR A 7 -27.83 -1.44 3.80
N SER A 8 -28.81 -0.72 3.25
CA SER A 8 -30.25 -1.05 3.37
C SER A 8 -30.69 -2.08 2.34
N ASP A 9 -30.07 -2.06 1.16
CA ASP A 9 -30.37 -2.94 0.03
C ASP A 9 -29.37 -4.12 -0.02
N ASP A 10 -29.65 -5.12 -0.86
CA ASP A 10 -28.80 -6.29 -1.03
C ASP A 10 -27.43 -5.91 -1.61
N LEU A 11 -26.38 -5.97 -0.79
CA LEU A 11 -25.01 -5.61 -1.15
C LEU A 11 -24.49 -6.42 -2.35
N LEU A 12 -24.79 -7.72 -2.39
CA LEU A 12 -24.30 -8.61 -3.44
C LEU A 12 -24.94 -8.27 -4.78
N LEU A 13 -26.26 -8.12 -4.83
CA LEU A 13 -26.96 -7.78 -6.07
C LEU A 13 -26.48 -6.42 -6.61
N ASN A 14 -26.31 -5.44 -5.73
CA ASN A 14 -25.78 -4.12 -6.11
C ASN A 14 -24.32 -4.18 -6.57
N SER A 15 -23.49 -5.03 -5.98
CA SER A 15 -22.09 -5.23 -6.40
C SER A 15 -22.00 -5.80 -7.82
N LEU A 16 -22.79 -6.85 -8.13
CA LEU A 16 -22.83 -7.43 -9.47
C LEU A 16 -23.43 -6.48 -10.51
N GLN A 17 -24.48 -5.74 -10.15
CA GLN A 17 -25.04 -4.69 -11.01
C GLN A 17 -24.04 -3.55 -11.24
N GLY A 18 -23.29 -3.15 -10.21
CA GLY A 18 -22.23 -2.15 -10.30
C GLY A 18 -21.12 -2.58 -11.27
N LEU A 19 -20.71 -3.84 -11.19
CA LEU A 19 -19.76 -4.43 -12.14
C LEU A 19 -20.26 -4.34 -13.58
N ALA A 20 -21.52 -4.73 -13.85
CA ALA A 20 -22.11 -4.63 -15.18
C ALA A 20 -22.26 -3.17 -15.65
N ASN A 21 -22.63 -2.24 -14.76
CA ASN A 21 -22.74 -0.83 -15.08
C ASN A 21 -21.41 -0.20 -15.51
N SER A 22 -20.28 -0.66 -14.95
CA SER A 22 -18.94 -0.20 -15.33
C SER A 22 -18.38 -0.90 -16.57
N ASN A 23 -19.01 -1.98 -17.04
CA ASN A 23 -18.50 -2.82 -18.13
C ASN A 23 -19.64 -3.16 -19.11
N PRO A 24 -19.85 -2.33 -20.15
CA PRO A 24 -21.02 -2.44 -21.03
C PRO A 24 -21.09 -3.73 -21.86
N ASP A 25 -19.98 -4.46 -21.97
CA ASP A 25 -19.91 -5.76 -22.64
C ASP A 25 -20.38 -6.92 -21.75
N LEU A 26 -20.72 -6.66 -20.48
CA LEU A 26 -21.23 -7.63 -19.52
C LEU A 26 -22.75 -7.53 -19.40
N ASN A 27 -23.40 -8.69 -19.40
CA ASN A 27 -24.79 -8.86 -19.03
C ASN A 27 -24.89 -9.34 -17.59
N TYR A 28 -25.95 -8.93 -16.90
CA TYR A 28 -26.25 -9.35 -15.54
C TYR A 28 -27.67 -9.93 -15.47
N LEU A 29 -27.79 -11.18 -15.02
CA LEU A 29 -29.06 -11.82 -14.70
C LEU A 29 -29.25 -11.85 -13.19
N GLU A 30 -29.96 -10.85 -12.68
CA GLU A 30 -30.16 -10.62 -11.24
C GLU A 30 -30.80 -11.82 -10.52
N SER A 31 -31.83 -12.43 -11.12
CA SER A 31 -32.59 -13.54 -10.50
C SER A 31 -31.77 -14.78 -10.20
N GLU A 32 -30.64 -14.96 -10.89
CA GLU A 32 -29.75 -16.11 -10.72
C GLU A 32 -28.32 -15.67 -10.31
N ARG A 33 -28.07 -14.36 -10.16
CA ARG A 33 -26.77 -13.76 -9.81
C ARG A 33 -25.64 -14.15 -10.77
N LEU A 34 -25.92 -14.01 -12.06
CA LEU A 34 -24.98 -14.36 -13.12
C LEU A 34 -24.43 -13.11 -13.79
N VAL A 35 -23.12 -13.09 -13.99
CA VAL A 35 -22.48 -12.13 -14.89
C VAL A 35 -21.93 -12.92 -16.07
N TYR A 36 -22.26 -12.50 -17.29
CA TYR A 36 -21.86 -13.22 -18.50
C TYR A 36 -21.69 -12.27 -19.67
N ARG A 37 -20.82 -12.63 -20.59
CA ARG A 37 -20.67 -11.89 -21.86
C ARG A 37 -21.58 -12.49 -22.96
N PRO A 38 -21.87 -11.75 -24.05
CA PRO A 38 -22.60 -12.28 -25.18
C PRO A 38 -22.03 -13.60 -25.72
N ALA A 39 -22.91 -14.46 -26.24
CA ALA A 39 -22.53 -15.79 -26.70
C ALA A 39 -21.49 -15.76 -27.83
N SER A 40 -20.51 -16.66 -27.75
CA SER A 40 -19.51 -16.90 -28.79
C SER A 40 -19.57 -18.38 -29.18
N PRO A 41 -20.38 -18.74 -30.20
CA PRO A 41 -20.71 -20.14 -30.48
C PRO A 41 -19.53 -20.96 -31.01
N ASP A 42 -18.48 -20.33 -31.52
CA ASP A 42 -17.40 -20.99 -32.25
C ASP A 42 -16.22 -21.46 -31.36
N LYS A 43 -16.37 -21.47 -30.03
CA LYS A 43 -15.32 -21.87 -29.08
C LYS A 43 -15.87 -22.60 -27.86
N VAL A 44 -15.00 -23.23 -27.08
CA VAL A 44 -15.36 -23.78 -25.75
C VAL A 44 -15.81 -22.64 -24.82
N ILE A 45 -16.94 -22.83 -24.13
CA ILE A 45 -17.40 -21.86 -23.13
C ILE A 45 -16.68 -22.13 -21.81
N ILE A 46 -16.23 -21.09 -21.12
CA ILE A 46 -15.59 -21.18 -19.81
C ILE A 46 -16.55 -20.62 -18.77
N LEU A 47 -16.97 -21.48 -17.84
CA LEU A 47 -17.82 -21.11 -16.72
C LEU A 47 -17.07 -21.30 -15.41
N SER A 48 -17.19 -20.33 -14.50
CA SER A 48 -16.66 -20.43 -13.13
C SER A 48 -17.65 -19.84 -12.13
N GLY A 49 -17.37 -19.99 -10.84
CA GLY A 49 -18.16 -19.36 -9.79
C GLY A 49 -17.82 -19.85 -8.39
N GLY A 50 -18.63 -19.44 -7.43
CA GLY A 50 -18.44 -19.72 -6.00
C GLY A 50 -19.14 -18.68 -5.13
N GLY A 51 -18.87 -18.72 -3.83
CA GLY A 51 -19.32 -17.66 -2.93
C GLY A 51 -18.75 -16.29 -3.29
N ALA A 52 -19.51 -15.25 -2.98
CA ALA A 52 -19.09 -13.84 -3.10
C ALA A 52 -18.10 -13.46 -1.99
N GLY A 53 -17.49 -12.28 -2.11
CA GLY A 53 -16.50 -11.77 -1.15
C GLY A 53 -15.04 -12.02 -1.54
N HIS A 54 -14.80 -12.40 -2.80
CA HIS A 54 -13.48 -12.62 -3.39
C HIS A 54 -13.21 -11.72 -4.60
N GLU A 55 -14.03 -10.69 -4.78
CA GLU A 55 -13.98 -9.81 -5.94
C GLU A 55 -12.56 -9.22 -6.11
N PRO A 56 -12.01 -9.21 -7.34
CA PRO A 56 -12.72 -9.42 -8.61
C PRO A 56 -13.00 -10.89 -8.99
N LEU A 57 -12.46 -11.89 -8.28
CA LEU A 57 -12.76 -13.30 -8.55
C LEU A 57 -14.21 -13.64 -8.14
N HIS A 58 -15.10 -14.18 -8.98
CA HIS A 58 -14.93 -14.58 -10.38
C HIS A 58 -15.56 -13.59 -11.36
N ALA A 59 -16.56 -12.82 -10.95
CA ALA A 59 -17.37 -12.01 -11.86
C ALA A 59 -16.55 -10.99 -12.65
N GLY A 60 -15.52 -10.41 -12.05
CA GLY A 60 -14.59 -9.50 -12.74
C GLY A 60 -13.72 -10.19 -13.78
N PHE A 61 -13.60 -11.52 -13.76
CA PHE A 61 -12.87 -12.28 -14.78
C PHE A 61 -13.72 -12.59 -16.02
N VAL A 62 -14.99 -12.21 -16.03
CA VAL A 62 -15.83 -12.33 -17.23
C VAL A 62 -15.38 -11.33 -18.27
N GLY A 63 -15.00 -11.84 -19.45
CA GLY A 63 -14.50 -11.02 -20.55
C GLY A 63 -13.73 -11.86 -21.55
N LYS A 64 -13.59 -11.35 -22.78
CA LYS A 64 -12.79 -12.02 -23.83
C LYS A 64 -11.38 -12.29 -23.30
N GLY A 65 -10.86 -13.50 -23.51
CA GLY A 65 -9.52 -13.92 -23.08
C GLY A 65 -9.41 -14.39 -21.62
N CYS A 66 -10.53 -14.43 -20.87
CA CYS A 66 -10.68 -15.05 -19.55
C CYS A 66 -11.96 -15.94 -19.53
N ILE A 67 -12.89 -15.76 -18.58
CA ILE A 67 -14.09 -16.60 -18.50
C ILE A 67 -15.29 -15.98 -19.22
N ASP A 68 -16.25 -16.80 -19.65
CA ASP A 68 -17.46 -16.35 -20.37
C ASP A 68 -18.66 -16.13 -19.43
N VAL A 69 -18.74 -16.90 -18.36
CA VAL A 69 -19.86 -16.90 -17.40
C VAL A 69 -19.33 -17.04 -15.98
N ALA A 70 -19.77 -16.17 -15.08
CA ALA A 70 -19.55 -16.26 -13.65
C ALA A 70 -20.88 -16.43 -12.90
N VAL A 71 -20.90 -17.41 -11.99
CA VAL A 71 -22.06 -17.70 -11.12
C VAL A 71 -21.70 -17.32 -9.69
N SER A 72 -22.49 -16.42 -9.08
CA SER A 72 -22.24 -15.95 -7.71
C SER A 72 -23.23 -16.53 -6.69
N GLY A 73 -22.70 -17.12 -5.63
CA GLY A 73 -23.45 -17.53 -4.44
C GLY A 73 -23.58 -16.40 -3.42
N GLU A 74 -24.02 -16.71 -2.20
CA GLU A 74 -23.93 -15.75 -1.09
C GLU A 74 -22.47 -15.51 -0.69
N ILE A 75 -22.22 -14.51 0.16
CA ILE A 75 -20.87 -14.24 0.68
C ILE A 75 -20.35 -15.51 1.38
N PHE A 76 -19.21 -16.02 0.90
CA PHE A 76 -18.55 -17.24 1.37
C PHE A 76 -19.38 -18.54 1.30
N ALA A 77 -20.44 -18.59 0.49
CA ALA A 77 -21.22 -19.80 0.28
C ALA A 77 -21.43 -20.09 -1.22
N SER A 78 -21.21 -21.35 -1.62
CA SER A 78 -21.38 -21.81 -3.01
C SER A 78 -22.74 -21.40 -3.59
N PRO A 79 -22.82 -21.03 -4.89
CA PRO A 79 -24.09 -20.87 -5.58
C PRO A 79 -24.87 -22.18 -5.58
N SER A 80 -26.19 -22.07 -5.72
CA SER A 80 -27.08 -23.22 -5.82
C SER A 80 -26.96 -23.91 -7.19
N VAL A 81 -27.34 -25.18 -7.24
CA VAL A 81 -27.37 -25.98 -8.48
C VAL A 81 -28.23 -25.30 -9.56
N LYS A 82 -29.33 -24.62 -9.17
CA LYS A 82 -30.20 -23.90 -10.10
C LYS A 82 -29.46 -22.75 -10.79
N GLN A 83 -28.75 -21.93 -10.03
CA GLN A 83 -28.00 -20.80 -10.56
C GLN A 83 -26.90 -21.27 -11.52
N ILE A 84 -26.15 -22.29 -11.13
CA ILE A 84 -25.06 -22.85 -11.96
C ILE A 84 -25.63 -23.42 -13.27
N TYR A 85 -26.73 -24.16 -13.18
CA TYR A 85 -27.42 -24.70 -14.35
C TYR A 85 -27.95 -23.58 -15.27
N SER A 86 -28.49 -22.49 -14.71
CA SER A 86 -28.86 -21.29 -15.48
C SER A 86 -27.65 -20.67 -16.19
N GLY A 87 -26.48 -20.64 -15.54
CA GLY A 87 -25.22 -20.22 -16.16
C GLY A 87 -24.77 -21.12 -17.32
N LEU A 88 -24.97 -22.44 -17.20
CA LEU A 88 -24.71 -23.38 -18.31
C LEU A 88 -25.69 -23.21 -19.48
N LYS A 89 -26.88 -22.64 -19.23
CA LYS A 89 -27.92 -22.40 -20.25
C LYS A 89 -27.83 -21.04 -20.91
N VAL A 90 -27.30 -20.02 -20.22
CA VAL A 90 -27.26 -18.65 -20.75
C VAL A 90 -26.28 -18.50 -21.92
N ASN A 91 -25.26 -19.37 -21.99
CA ASN A 91 -24.28 -19.40 -23.06
C ASN A 91 -23.89 -20.85 -23.38
N GLN A 92 -24.16 -21.28 -24.61
CA GLN A 92 -23.87 -22.63 -25.07
C GLN A 92 -23.13 -22.59 -26.42
N SER A 93 -22.17 -23.49 -26.56
CA SER A 93 -21.49 -23.81 -27.81
C SER A 93 -21.58 -25.31 -28.09
N GLU A 94 -21.57 -25.70 -29.37
CA GLU A 94 -21.38 -27.09 -29.82
C GLU A 94 -20.05 -27.70 -29.33
N LYS A 95 -19.08 -26.85 -28.97
CA LYS A 95 -17.80 -27.27 -28.37
C LYS A 95 -17.92 -27.65 -26.89
N GLY A 96 -19.06 -27.36 -26.25
CA GLY A 96 -19.28 -27.63 -24.83
C GLY A 96 -18.73 -26.55 -23.88
N THR A 97 -18.82 -26.85 -22.58
CA THR A 97 -18.39 -25.94 -21.51
C THR A 97 -17.33 -26.56 -20.60
N LEU A 98 -16.21 -25.87 -20.40
CA LEU A 98 -15.30 -26.14 -19.29
C LEU A 98 -15.79 -25.40 -18.05
N ILE A 99 -16.04 -26.15 -16.98
CA ILE A 99 -16.46 -25.66 -15.68
C ILE A 99 -15.22 -25.63 -14.76
N VAL A 100 -14.75 -24.45 -14.41
CA VAL A 100 -13.62 -24.26 -13.48
C VAL A 100 -14.17 -24.04 -12.07
N VAL A 101 -13.75 -24.88 -11.11
CA VAL A 101 -14.32 -24.91 -9.76
C VAL A 101 -13.20 -24.84 -8.73
N LYS A 102 -13.33 -23.98 -7.72
CA LYS A 102 -12.42 -23.94 -6.58
C LYS A 102 -12.65 -25.17 -5.70
N ASN A 103 -11.60 -25.80 -5.17
CA ASN A 103 -11.74 -26.98 -4.32
C ASN A 103 -12.23 -26.66 -2.90
N TYR A 104 -13.52 -26.32 -2.80
CA TYR A 104 -14.30 -26.29 -1.58
C TYR A 104 -15.46 -27.28 -1.73
N THR A 105 -15.76 -28.05 -0.69
CA THR A 105 -16.74 -29.14 -0.78
C THR A 105 -18.10 -28.68 -1.32
N GLY A 106 -18.58 -27.52 -0.88
CA GLY A 106 -19.83 -26.94 -1.38
C GLY A 106 -19.78 -26.64 -2.88
N ASP A 107 -18.71 -25.97 -3.34
CA ASP A 107 -18.49 -25.65 -4.75
C ASP A 107 -18.43 -26.95 -5.59
N VAL A 108 -17.60 -27.93 -5.20
CA VAL A 108 -17.43 -29.19 -5.95
C VAL A 108 -18.76 -29.96 -6.08
N LEU A 109 -19.55 -30.06 -5.00
CA LEU A 109 -20.82 -30.77 -5.03
C LEU A 109 -21.87 -30.06 -5.89
N HIS A 110 -22.05 -28.74 -5.73
CA HIS A 110 -23.08 -28.01 -6.45
C HIS A 110 -22.78 -27.88 -7.94
N PHE A 111 -21.54 -27.62 -8.31
CA PHE A 111 -21.13 -27.58 -9.72
C PHE A 111 -21.16 -28.97 -10.35
N GLY A 112 -20.75 -30.02 -9.62
CA GLY A 112 -20.89 -31.41 -10.06
C GLY A 112 -22.34 -31.79 -10.37
N MET A 113 -23.27 -31.46 -9.46
CA MET A 113 -24.70 -31.72 -9.69
C MET A 113 -25.26 -30.95 -10.89
N ALA A 114 -24.81 -29.72 -11.16
CA ALA A 114 -25.23 -28.95 -12.32
C ALA A 114 -24.66 -29.52 -13.63
N ALA A 115 -23.40 -29.97 -13.60
CA ALA A 115 -22.74 -30.66 -14.72
C ALA A 115 -23.47 -31.96 -15.08
N GLU A 116 -23.79 -32.81 -14.11
CA GLU A 116 -24.56 -34.05 -14.37
C GLU A 116 -25.93 -33.76 -14.97
N ARG A 117 -26.61 -32.68 -14.53
CA ARG A 117 -27.89 -32.26 -15.11
C ARG A 117 -27.78 -31.85 -16.57
N ILE A 118 -26.77 -31.06 -16.94
CA ILE A 118 -26.61 -30.61 -18.33
C ILE A 118 -26.10 -31.75 -19.23
N THR A 119 -25.29 -32.67 -18.69
CA THR A 119 -24.88 -33.91 -19.39
C THR A 119 -26.08 -34.77 -19.75
N ALA A 120 -27.09 -34.85 -18.89
CA ALA A 120 -28.33 -35.58 -19.17
C ALA A 120 -29.17 -34.99 -20.33
N GLU A 121 -28.81 -33.80 -20.81
CA GLU A 121 -29.39 -33.14 -21.98
C GLU A 121 -28.44 -33.17 -23.19
N ASP A 122 -27.50 -34.11 -23.21
CA ASP A 122 -26.52 -34.32 -24.28
C ASP A 122 -25.61 -33.11 -24.53
N TYR A 123 -25.41 -32.25 -23.52
CA TYR A 123 -24.51 -31.10 -23.62
C TYR A 123 -23.10 -31.42 -23.10
N PRO A 124 -22.06 -31.37 -23.94
CA PRO A 124 -20.70 -31.70 -23.53
C PRO A 124 -20.17 -30.72 -22.48
N ASN A 125 -19.62 -31.23 -21.39
CA ASN A 125 -18.97 -30.42 -20.37
C ASN A 125 -17.88 -31.20 -19.62
N ARG A 126 -16.94 -30.47 -19.02
CA ARG A 126 -15.84 -31.00 -18.19
C ARG A 126 -15.67 -30.14 -16.95
N ILE A 127 -15.34 -30.75 -15.81
CA ILE A 127 -15.05 -30.03 -14.58
C ILE A 127 -13.55 -30.06 -14.30
N LEU A 128 -12.94 -28.88 -14.17
CA LEU A 128 -11.57 -28.70 -13.68
C LEU A 128 -11.61 -28.15 -12.25
N ILE A 129 -11.15 -28.96 -11.30
CA ILE A 129 -11.09 -28.58 -9.88
C ILE A 129 -9.71 -27.97 -9.58
N VAL A 130 -9.68 -26.68 -9.26
CA VAL A 130 -8.46 -25.93 -8.92
C VAL A 130 -8.08 -26.18 -7.48
N GLN A 131 -6.80 -26.40 -7.23
CA GLN A 131 -6.24 -26.79 -5.93
C GLN A 131 -4.81 -26.27 -5.82
N ASP A 132 -4.56 -25.02 -5.42
CA ASP A 132 -3.22 -24.41 -5.42
C ASP A 132 -2.61 -24.18 -4.03
N ASP A 133 -3.42 -24.20 -2.96
CA ASP A 133 -2.96 -23.84 -1.61
C ASP A 133 -2.04 -24.88 -0.96
N VAL A 134 -0.79 -24.51 -0.66
CA VAL A 134 0.18 -25.40 -0.01
C VAL A 134 0.03 -25.45 1.51
N ALA A 135 -0.78 -24.58 2.13
CA ALA A 135 -0.99 -24.63 3.58
C ALA A 135 -1.68 -25.93 4.03
N VAL A 136 -2.43 -26.58 3.13
CA VAL A 136 -2.97 -27.93 3.34
C VAL A 136 -1.91 -28.94 2.88
N GLY A 137 -1.23 -29.57 3.84
CA GLY A 137 -0.23 -30.60 3.55
C GLY A 137 -0.85 -31.92 3.05
N ARG A 138 -0.08 -32.74 2.35
CA ARG A 138 -0.55 -33.97 1.68
C ARG A 138 -1.32 -34.95 2.57
N THR A 139 -0.90 -35.09 3.83
CA THR A 139 -1.58 -35.99 4.76
C THR A 139 -2.85 -35.37 5.35
N LYS A 140 -2.79 -34.07 5.67
CA LYS A 140 -3.92 -33.32 6.24
C LYS A 140 -4.96 -33.09 5.16
N ASN A 141 -6.20 -33.55 5.38
CA ASN A 141 -7.27 -33.49 4.38
C ASN A 141 -6.93 -34.20 3.06
N GLY A 142 -6.08 -35.23 3.07
CA GLY A 142 -5.65 -35.95 1.85
C GLY A 142 -6.79 -36.55 1.00
N LEU A 143 -7.98 -36.74 1.58
CA LEU A 143 -9.18 -37.16 0.83
C LEU A 143 -9.90 -36.02 0.12
N VAL A 144 -9.76 -34.77 0.61
CA VAL A 144 -10.40 -33.58 0.06
C VAL A 144 -9.45 -32.82 -0.88
N GLY A 145 -8.15 -32.82 -0.59
CA GLY A 145 -7.13 -32.11 -1.35
C GLY A 145 -6.86 -30.68 -0.86
N ARG A 146 -6.07 -29.92 -1.63
CA ARG A 146 -5.69 -28.53 -1.32
C ARG A 146 -6.86 -27.58 -1.52
N ARG A 147 -6.92 -26.48 -0.77
CA ARG A 147 -7.87 -25.38 -1.07
C ARG A 147 -7.48 -24.71 -2.39
N ALA A 148 -8.41 -23.96 -2.97
CA ALA A 148 -8.13 -23.03 -4.07
C ALA A 148 -8.12 -21.58 -3.61
N LEU A 149 -7.10 -20.84 -4.01
CA LEU A 149 -6.87 -19.42 -3.69
C LEU A 149 -6.61 -18.65 -5.01
N ALA A 150 -5.63 -17.75 -5.01
CA ALA A 150 -5.34 -16.82 -6.10
C ALA A 150 -4.80 -17.48 -7.38
N GLY A 151 -4.30 -18.73 -7.33
CA GLY A 151 -3.89 -19.48 -8.52
C GLY A 151 -5.05 -19.76 -9.49
N THR A 152 -6.29 -19.70 -9.01
CA THR A 152 -7.50 -19.77 -9.86
C THR A 152 -7.49 -18.72 -10.96
N CYS A 153 -6.95 -17.52 -10.72
CA CYS A 153 -6.84 -16.46 -11.71
C CYS A 153 -5.98 -16.87 -12.91
N PHE A 154 -4.87 -17.58 -12.68
CA PHE A 154 -4.03 -18.09 -13.78
C PHE A 154 -4.75 -19.17 -14.59
N VAL A 155 -5.50 -20.05 -13.93
CA VAL A 155 -6.32 -21.06 -14.62
C VAL A 155 -7.33 -20.38 -15.53
N HIS A 156 -8.09 -19.40 -15.01
CA HIS A 156 -9.05 -18.61 -15.79
C HIS A 156 -8.42 -17.96 -17.01
N LYS A 157 -7.28 -17.30 -16.81
CA LYS A 157 -6.57 -16.60 -17.88
C LYS A 157 -6.12 -17.56 -18.97
N VAL A 158 -5.52 -18.69 -18.59
CA VAL A 158 -4.95 -19.63 -19.56
C VAL A 158 -6.02 -20.37 -20.34
N VAL A 159 -7.04 -20.92 -19.67
CA VAL A 159 -8.10 -21.66 -20.39
C VAL A 159 -8.96 -20.74 -21.25
N GLY A 160 -9.20 -19.51 -20.77
CA GLY A 160 -9.88 -18.46 -21.51
C GLY A 160 -9.13 -18.03 -22.76
N ALA A 161 -7.84 -17.73 -22.63
CA ALA A 161 -6.97 -17.38 -23.74
C ALA A 161 -6.85 -18.53 -24.75
N LYS A 162 -6.62 -19.78 -24.32
CA LYS A 162 -6.57 -20.95 -25.20
C LYS A 162 -7.84 -21.07 -26.03
N SER A 163 -9.00 -20.99 -25.37
CA SER A 163 -10.29 -21.07 -26.03
C SER A 163 -10.50 -19.94 -27.05
N GLU A 164 -10.02 -18.73 -26.78
CA GLU A 164 -10.16 -17.59 -27.68
C GLU A 164 -9.14 -17.62 -28.83
N MET A 165 -7.87 -17.92 -28.55
CA MET A 165 -6.81 -17.96 -29.57
C MET A 165 -7.10 -18.99 -30.65
N GLU A 166 -7.65 -20.15 -30.27
CA GLU A 166 -7.84 -21.26 -31.18
C GLU A 166 -9.27 -21.36 -31.72
N HIS A 167 -10.24 -20.65 -31.12
CA HIS A 167 -11.64 -20.65 -31.51
C HIS A 167 -12.15 -22.06 -31.84
N HIS A 168 -12.47 -22.33 -33.11
CA HIS A 168 -13.03 -23.59 -33.59
C HIS A 168 -12.02 -24.74 -33.62
N LYS A 169 -10.73 -24.48 -33.45
CA LYS A 169 -9.67 -25.49 -33.48
C LYS A 169 -9.52 -26.23 -32.16
N ALA A 170 -9.69 -25.53 -31.03
CA ALA A 170 -9.62 -26.15 -29.72
C ALA A 170 -10.85 -27.04 -29.47
N THR A 171 -10.62 -28.22 -28.91
CA THR A 171 -11.66 -29.09 -28.34
C THR A 171 -11.82 -28.82 -26.85
N LEU A 172 -12.91 -29.32 -26.26
CA LEU A 172 -13.11 -29.27 -24.81
C LEU A 172 -11.99 -29.99 -24.05
N ASP A 173 -11.46 -31.08 -24.61
CA ASP A 173 -10.33 -31.82 -24.04
C ASP A 173 -9.05 -30.99 -24.06
N ASP A 174 -8.73 -30.30 -25.17
CA ASP A 174 -7.54 -29.44 -25.26
C ASP A 174 -7.53 -28.34 -24.20
N VAL A 175 -8.70 -27.70 -24.00
CA VAL A 175 -8.87 -26.62 -23.00
C VAL A 175 -8.84 -27.18 -21.57
N TYR A 176 -9.41 -28.37 -21.34
CA TYR A 176 -9.31 -29.06 -20.06
C TYR A 176 -7.86 -29.43 -19.73
N ASP A 177 -7.12 -29.98 -20.70
CA ASP A 177 -5.77 -30.49 -20.51
C ASP A 177 -4.75 -29.38 -20.24
N ILE A 178 -4.85 -28.23 -20.91
CA ILE A 178 -4.02 -27.06 -20.56
C ILE A 178 -4.35 -26.54 -19.16
N GLY A 179 -5.63 -26.47 -18.79
CA GLY A 179 -6.05 -26.04 -17.45
C GLY A 179 -5.56 -27.00 -16.36
N LYS A 180 -5.58 -28.30 -16.62
CA LYS A 180 -5.03 -29.33 -15.74
C LYS A 180 -3.52 -29.16 -15.54
N ARG A 181 -2.75 -28.97 -16.62
CA ARG A 181 -1.28 -28.73 -16.54
C ARG A 181 -0.94 -27.50 -15.70
N VAL A 182 -1.70 -26.41 -15.87
CA VAL A 182 -1.56 -25.20 -15.06
C VAL A 182 -1.85 -25.49 -13.59
N ASN A 183 -2.99 -26.13 -13.29
CA ASN A 183 -3.37 -26.48 -11.92
C ASN A 183 -2.34 -27.37 -11.21
N GLU A 184 -1.77 -28.35 -11.92
CA GLU A 184 -0.72 -29.24 -11.41
C GLU A 184 0.64 -28.55 -11.24
N SER A 185 0.79 -27.34 -11.78
CA SER A 185 2.02 -26.53 -11.74
C SER A 185 1.88 -25.26 -10.88
N LEU A 186 0.80 -25.16 -10.09
CA LEU A 186 0.50 -24.04 -9.20
C LEU A 186 0.75 -24.37 -7.72
N VAL A 187 1.33 -23.39 -7.03
CA VAL A 187 1.46 -23.34 -5.57
C VAL A 187 1.16 -21.93 -5.06
N THR A 188 0.36 -21.83 -3.99
CA THR A 188 -0.02 -20.57 -3.35
C THR A 188 0.04 -20.67 -1.83
N ILE A 189 0.49 -19.62 -1.16
CA ILE A 189 0.37 -19.46 0.29
C ILE A 189 0.07 -18.01 0.65
N GLY A 190 -0.74 -17.79 1.68
CA GLY A 190 -1.08 -16.47 2.20
C GLY A 190 -0.61 -16.23 3.62
N ALA A 191 -0.59 -14.96 4.02
CA ALA A 191 -0.46 -14.52 5.40
C ALA A 191 -1.42 -13.35 5.65
N SER A 192 -1.99 -13.26 6.84
CA SER A 192 -2.92 -12.19 7.22
C SER A 192 -2.70 -11.71 8.64
N LEU A 193 -2.94 -10.43 8.86
CA LEU A 193 -2.86 -9.76 10.17
C LEU A 193 -4.14 -9.90 10.99
N ASP A 194 -5.27 -10.21 10.35
CA ASP A 194 -6.54 -10.46 11.03
C ASP A 194 -7.49 -11.30 10.18
N ARG A 195 -8.65 -11.60 10.75
CA ARG A 195 -9.81 -12.23 10.11
C ARG A 195 -10.75 -11.17 9.56
N VAL A 196 -11.60 -11.56 8.62
CA VAL A 196 -12.65 -10.68 8.11
C VAL A 196 -14.01 -10.96 8.72
N GLU A 197 -14.81 -9.90 8.84
CA GLU A 197 -16.21 -9.99 9.20
C GLU A 197 -17.06 -10.00 7.92
N ILE A 198 -18.20 -10.68 7.94
CA ILE A 198 -19.13 -10.70 6.79
C ILE A 198 -20.05 -9.47 6.92
N PRO A 199 -20.16 -8.59 5.90
CA PRO A 199 -21.10 -7.48 5.90
C PRO A 199 -22.54 -7.97 6.13
N ARG A 200 -23.23 -7.39 7.11
CA ARG A 200 -24.62 -7.75 7.44
C ARG A 200 -25.59 -6.77 6.77
N VAL A 201 -26.68 -7.30 6.20
CA VAL A 201 -27.76 -6.50 5.59
C VAL A 201 -28.98 -6.48 6.54
N GLY A 202 -29.54 -5.29 6.81
CA GLY A 202 -30.79 -5.12 7.58
C GLY A 202 -30.70 -5.38 9.10
N LYS A 203 -31.85 -5.69 9.74
CA LYS A 203 -32.00 -5.91 11.21
C LYS A 203 -31.41 -7.23 11.75
N GLN A 204 -30.47 -7.87 11.02
CA GLN A 204 -29.72 -9.03 11.53
C GLN A 204 -28.54 -8.62 12.45
N SER A 205 -28.56 -7.40 12.99
CA SER A 205 -27.56 -6.87 13.91
C SER A 205 -27.51 -7.59 15.26
N ASP A 206 -28.58 -8.28 15.66
CA ASP A 206 -28.77 -8.70 17.07
C ASP A 206 -28.55 -10.19 17.34
N SER A 207 -28.15 -11.00 16.35
CA SER A 207 -27.77 -12.40 16.60
C SER A 207 -26.25 -12.56 16.68
N SER A 208 -25.82 -13.10 17.82
CA SER A 208 -24.43 -13.35 18.23
C SER A 208 -23.75 -14.53 17.51
N ALA A 209 -24.08 -14.79 16.25
CA ALA A 209 -23.57 -15.93 15.51
C ALA A 209 -22.48 -15.49 14.52
N SER A 210 -21.26 -16.03 14.70
CA SER A 210 -20.03 -15.81 13.91
C SER A 210 -19.17 -14.59 14.29
N SER A 211 -18.87 -14.40 15.57
CA SER A 211 -17.64 -13.68 15.95
C SER A 211 -16.48 -14.69 15.96
N ILE A 212 -15.83 -14.92 14.82
CA ILE A 212 -14.52 -15.58 14.87
C ILE A 212 -13.60 -14.59 15.59
N ALA A 213 -12.96 -15.01 16.68
CA ALA A 213 -12.14 -14.09 17.48
C ALA A 213 -11.02 -13.50 16.61
N PRO A 214 -10.82 -12.16 16.63
CA PRO A 214 -9.75 -11.52 15.88
C PRO A 214 -8.38 -11.99 16.40
N LEU A 215 -7.36 -11.81 15.58
CA LEU A 215 -5.97 -11.96 16.02
C LEU A 215 -5.62 -10.82 17.00
N SER A 216 -4.61 -11.06 17.85
CA SER A 216 -4.12 -9.97 18.70
C SER A 216 -3.42 -8.89 17.88
N SER A 217 -3.28 -7.68 18.41
CA SER A 217 -2.74 -6.51 17.67
C SER A 217 -1.31 -6.66 17.16
N ASN A 218 -0.59 -7.69 17.58
CA ASN A 218 0.77 -8.00 17.15
C ASN A 218 0.90 -9.51 16.83
N GLU A 219 -0.08 -10.04 16.11
CA GLU A 219 -0.10 -11.42 15.64
C GLU A 219 -0.39 -11.50 14.14
N ALA A 220 0.23 -12.46 13.46
CA ALA A 220 -0.03 -12.77 12.06
C ALA A 220 -0.26 -14.27 11.89
N GLU A 221 -1.17 -14.67 11.00
CA GLU A 221 -1.49 -16.07 10.71
C GLU A 221 -1.09 -16.45 9.27
N ILE A 222 -0.21 -17.44 9.15
CA ILE A 222 0.24 -18.01 7.87
C ILE A 222 -0.70 -19.12 7.44
N GLY A 223 -1.07 -19.11 6.16
CA GLY A 223 -1.89 -20.13 5.52
C GLY A 223 -3.38 -20.03 5.84
N MET A 224 -3.85 -18.90 6.36
CA MET A 224 -5.28 -18.66 6.53
C MET A 224 -5.99 -18.71 5.16
N GLY A 225 -7.13 -19.39 5.11
CA GLY A 225 -7.94 -19.51 3.89
C GLY A 225 -8.73 -18.22 3.60
N ILE A 226 -9.27 -18.13 2.38
CA ILE A 226 -10.04 -16.96 1.93
C ILE A 226 -11.41 -16.82 2.60
N HIS A 227 -11.86 -17.79 3.41
CA HIS A 227 -13.09 -17.71 4.19
C HIS A 227 -12.83 -17.80 5.70
N ASN A 228 -11.69 -17.27 6.17
CA ASN A 228 -11.21 -17.35 7.55
C ASN A 228 -10.85 -18.78 8.05
N GLU A 229 -10.70 -19.76 7.16
CA GLU A 229 -10.31 -21.11 7.60
C GLU A 229 -8.93 -21.06 8.27
N PRO A 230 -8.74 -21.74 9.42
CA PRO A 230 -7.49 -21.70 10.15
C PRO A 230 -6.27 -22.03 9.30
N GLY A 231 -5.21 -21.27 9.52
CA GLY A 231 -3.90 -21.47 8.91
C GLY A 231 -3.07 -22.56 9.57
N ILE A 232 -1.78 -22.55 9.25
CA ILE A 232 -0.80 -23.53 9.74
C ILE A 232 0.01 -23.02 10.92
N HIS A 233 0.20 -21.71 11.02
CA HIS A 233 1.05 -21.13 12.05
C HIS A 233 0.62 -19.71 12.39
N ARG A 234 0.72 -19.34 13.67
CA ARG A 234 0.54 -17.97 14.15
C ARG A 234 1.86 -17.47 14.72
N HIS A 235 2.27 -16.28 14.33
CA HIS A 235 3.42 -15.59 14.87
C HIS A 235 2.97 -14.47 15.80
N SER A 236 3.57 -14.41 16.98
CA SER A 236 3.48 -13.25 17.87
C SER A 236 4.86 -13.03 18.51
N PRO A 237 5.55 -11.89 18.27
CA PRO A 237 5.11 -10.71 17.50
C PRO A 237 4.92 -10.98 16.00
N VAL A 238 4.30 -10.05 15.27
CA VAL A 238 4.32 -10.05 13.80
C VAL A 238 5.78 -10.05 13.33
N PRO A 239 6.18 -10.98 12.45
CA PRO A 239 7.55 -11.05 11.96
C PRO A 239 7.86 -9.88 11.02
N GLU A 240 9.15 -9.51 10.94
CA GLU A 240 9.63 -8.59 9.91
C GLU A 240 9.32 -9.14 8.51
N ILE A 241 8.96 -8.26 7.58
CA ILE A 241 8.38 -8.68 6.30
C ILE A 241 9.33 -9.54 5.46
N ARG A 242 10.65 -9.32 5.57
CA ARG A 242 11.68 -10.14 4.89
C ARG A 242 11.68 -11.58 5.41
N ASP A 243 11.59 -11.75 6.72
CA ASP A 243 11.58 -13.08 7.37
C ASP A 243 10.27 -13.83 7.08
N LEU A 244 9.16 -13.10 7.04
CA LEU A 244 7.86 -13.64 6.64
C LEU A 244 7.91 -14.15 5.19
N VAL A 245 8.38 -13.33 4.26
CA VAL A 245 8.52 -13.72 2.84
C VAL A 245 9.42 -14.95 2.69
N HIS A 246 10.55 -14.99 3.41
CA HIS A 246 11.46 -16.14 3.39
C HIS A 246 10.76 -17.43 3.85
N SER A 247 9.97 -17.33 4.93
CA SER A 247 9.18 -18.45 5.47
C SER A 247 8.09 -18.91 4.50
N LEU A 248 7.37 -17.97 3.86
CA LEU A 248 6.34 -18.27 2.87
C LEU A 248 6.93 -18.98 1.65
N LEU A 249 8.06 -18.48 1.12
CA LEU A 249 8.75 -19.12 -0.01
C LEU A 249 9.27 -20.52 0.34
N ALA A 250 9.72 -20.74 1.59
CA ALA A 250 10.14 -22.07 2.04
C ALA A 250 8.98 -23.09 1.97
N TYR A 251 7.75 -22.70 2.32
CA TYR A 251 6.58 -23.56 2.17
C TYR A 251 6.23 -23.87 0.71
N LEU A 252 6.55 -22.97 -0.22
CA LEU A 252 6.26 -23.15 -1.64
C LEU A 252 7.33 -23.99 -2.36
N LEU A 253 8.61 -23.85 -1.96
CA LEU A 253 9.75 -24.28 -2.77
C LEU A 253 10.65 -25.32 -2.10
N SER A 254 10.59 -25.53 -0.78
CA SER A 254 11.55 -26.38 -0.08
C SER A 254 11.31 -27.87 -0.34
N PRO A 255 12.24 -28.60 -0.99
CA PRO A 255 12.10 -30.03 -1.20
C PRO A 255 12.15 -30.85 0.10
N ALA A 256 12.57 -30.22 1.21
CA ALA A 256 12.59 -30.83 2.53
C ALA A 256 11.19 -30.92 3.17
N ASP A 257 10.26 -30.01 2.83
CA ASP A 257 8.87 -30.10 3.29
C ASP A 257 8.06 -31.03 2.37
N LYS A 258 8.14 -32.34 2.63
CA LYS A 258 7.41 -33.34 1.83
C LYS A 258 5.88 -33.19 1.90
N GLU A 259 5.36 -32.52 2.93
CA GLU A 259 3.93 -32.27 3.06
C GLU A 259 3.46 -31.17 2.11
N ARG A 260 4.31 -30.20 1.76
CA ARG A 260 3.92 -29.00 1.01
C ARG A 260 4.66 -28.79 -0.30
N HIS A 261 5.71 -29.56 -0.56
CA HIS A 261 6.42 -29.56 -1.84
C HIS A 261 5.54 -30.20 -2.93
N TYR A 262 4.62 -29.41 -3.47
CA TYR A 262 3.64 -29.84 -4.47
C TYR A 262 4.19 -29.83 -5.89
N VAL A 263 5.06 -28.86 -6.19
CA VAL A 263 5.60 -28.61 -7.54
C VAL A 263 7.11 -28.49 -7.44
N GLU A 264 7.81 -29.17 -8.35
CA GLU A 264 9.26 -29.04 -8.50
C GLU A 264 9.57 -27.78 -9.32
N PHE A 265 10.53 -26.98 -8.85
CA PHE A 265 11.05 -25.81 -9.55
C PHE A 265 12.55 -25.99 -9.75
N ASN A 266 12.96 -26.34 -10.97
CA ASN A 266 14.35 -26.61 -11.32
C ASN A 266 15.06 -25.33 -11.78
N TYR A 267 16.39 -25.37 -11.70
CA TYR A 267 17.21 -24.32 -12.30
C TYR A 267 16.90 -24.16 -13.79
N GLY A 268 16.60 -22.93 -14.22
CA GLY A 268 16.24 -22.60 -15.59
C GLY A 268 14.76 -22.73 -15.93
N ASP A 269 13.90 -23.16 -14.99
CA ASP A 269 12.46 -23.11 -15.19
C ASP A 269 11.97 -21.64 -15.27
N GLU A 270 11.15 -21.34 -16.26
CA GLU A 270 10.43 -20.07 -16.36
C GLU A 270 9.24 -20.11 -15.40
N ILE A 271 9.01 -19.01 -14.67
CA ILE A 271 7.89 -18.93 -13.71
C ILE A 271 7.08 -17.64 -13.88
N ALA A 272 5.78 -17.73 -13.59
CA ALA A 272 4.96 -16.56 -13.32
C ALA A 272 4.76 -16.42 -11.80
N LEU A 273 4.98 -15.20 -11.29
CA LEU A 273 4.75 -14.80 -9.91
C LEU A 273 3.47 -13.95 -9.83
N LEU A 274 2.58 -14.25 -8.90
CA LEU A 274 1.51 -13.34 -8.48
C LEU A 274 1.65 -13.01 -6.99
N VAL A 275 1.78 -11.73 -6.66
CA VAL A 275 1.64 -11.18 -5.31
C VAL A 275 0.25 -10.56 -5.20
N ASN A 276 -0.66 -11.30 -4.58
CA ASN A 276 -2.08 -10.98 -4.53
C ASN A 276 -2.47 -10.33 -3.19
N ASN A 277 -3.23 -9.24 -3.25
CA ASN A 277 -3.81 -8.56 -2.11
C ASN A 277 -5.13 -9.23 -1.67
N LEU A 278 -5.28 -9.53 -0.38
CA LEU A 278 -6.51 -10.09 0.18
C LEU A 278 -7.61 -9.04 0.43
N GLY A 279 -7.30 -7.75 0.24
CA GLY A 279 -8.26 -6.65 0.23
C GLY A 279 -7.83 -5.45 1.07
N GLY A 280 -7.14 -5.69 2.17
CA GLY A 280 -6.79 -4.68 3.18
C GLY A 280 -5.33 -4.21 3.19
N THR A 281 -4.46 -4.74 2.33
CA THR A 281 -3.05 -4.30 2.25
C THR A 281 -2.90 -3.09 1.32
N SER A 282 -2.14 -2.06 1.71
CA SER A 282 -1.94 -0.89 0.86
C SER A 282 -1.09 -1.21 -0.38
N ASN A 283 -1.27 -0.49 -1.48
CA ASN A 283 -0.42 -0.67 -2.67
C ASN A 283 1.05 -0.35 -2.38
N LEU A 284 1.33 0.58 -1.44
CA LEU A 284 2.68 0.90 -0.97
C LEU A 284 3.35 -0.35 -0.39
N GLU A 285 2.67 -1.03 0.53
CA GLU A 285 3.16 -2.26 1.15
C GLU A 285 3.21 -3.41 0.14
N LEU A 286 2.20 -3.56 -0.72
CA LEU A 286 2.12 -4.68 -1.67
C LEU A 286 3.30 -4.70 -2.65
N TYR A 287 3.73 -3.53 -3.16
CA TYR A 287 4.92 -3.45 -4.01
C TYR A 287 6.22 -3.62 -3.23
N ALA A 288 6.30 -3.18 -1.98
CA ALA A 288 7.45 -3.47 -1.12
C ALA A 288 7.59 -4.98 -0.87
N ILE A 289 6.47 -5.66 -0.59
CA ILE A 289 6.40 -7.12 -0.44
C ILE A 289 6.84 -7.80 -1.73
N GLN A 290 6.31 -7.38 -2.89
CA GLN A 290 6.70 -7.95 -4.18
C GLN A 290 8.20 -7.81 -4.44
N ASN A 291 8.79 -6.64 -4.15
CA ASN A 291 10.23 -6.46 -4.25
C ASN A 291 11.00 -7.46 -3.38
N PHE A 292 10.59 -7.69 -2.13
CA PHE A 292 11.24 -8.68 -1.26
C PHE A 292 11.03 -10.13 -1.72
N VAL A 293 9.88 -10.46 -2.30
CA VAL A 293 9.62 -11.78 -2.90
C VAL A 293 10.58 -12.03 -4.06
N VAL A 294 10.70 -11.07 -4.98
CA VAL A 294 11.62 -11.17 -6.14
C VAL A 294 13.06 -11.27 -5.67
N GLU A 295 13.49 -10.39 -4.75
CA GLU A 295 14.85 -10.42 -4.19
C GLU A 295 15.15 -11.79 -3.53
N SER A 296 14.20 -12.34 -2.78
CA SER A 296 14.39 -13.63 -2.10
C SER A 296 14.39 -14.81 -3.08
N LEU A 297 13.57 -14.78 -4.13
CA LEU A 297 13.58 -15.78 -5.22
C LEU A 297 14.93 -15.79 -5.94
N GLU A 298 15.45 -14.62 -6.29
CA GLU A 298 16.73 -14.47 -7.00
C GLU A 298 17.92 -14.92 -6.14
N LYS A 299 18.02 -14.40 -4.90
CA LYS A 299 19.19 -14.62 -4.03
C LYS A 299 19.23 -16.01 -3.40
N THR A 300 18.06 -16.57 -3.05
CA THR A 300 17.99 -17.83 -2.27
C THR A 300 17.73 -19.03 -3.16
N TYR A 301 16.83 -18.88 -4.13
CA TYR A 301 16.37 -19.99 -4.98
C TYR A 301 16.95 -19.95 -6.39
N HIS A 302 17.67 -18.88 -6.75
CA HIS A 302 18.20 -18.65 -8.10
C HIS A 302 17.10 -18.69 -9.18
N ILE A 303 15.92 -18.17 -8.82
CA ILE A 303 14.76 -18.08 -9.70
C ILE A 303 14.51 -16.61 -10.02
N SER A 304 14.47 -16.28 -11.30
CA SER A 304 14.04 -14.98 -11.81
C SER A 304 12.69 -15.14 -12.53
N PRO A 305 11.58 -14.59 -12.01
CA PRO A 305 10.29 -14.72 -12.67
C PRO A 305 10.28 -14.10 -14.07
N SER A 306 9.72 -14.82 -15.04
CA SER A 306 9.56 -14.31 -16.42
C SER A 306 8.32 -13.44 -16.57
N ARG A 307 7.33 -13.59 -15.68
CA ARG A 307 6.17 -12.68 -15.55
C ARG A 307 5.90 -12.39 -14.08
N ILE A 308 5.63 -11.13 -13.74
CA ILE A 308 5.26 -10.73 -12.39
C ILE A 308 3.93 -9.98 -12.43
N TYR A 309 2.99 -10.46 -11.63
CA TYR A 309 1.67 -9.90 -11.42
C TYR A 309 1.59 -9.41 -9.97
N THR A 310 1.05 -8.22 -9.77
CA THR A 310 0.90 -7.64 -8.43
C THR A 310 -0.39 -6.83 -8.40
N GLY A 311 -1.26 -7.13 -7.45
CA GLY A 311 -2.54 -6.43 -7.36
C GLY A 311 -3.60 -7.23 -6.62
N THR A 312 -4.83 -6.76 -6.72
CA THR A 312 -6.00 -7.37 -6.08
C THR A 312 -6.72 -8.25 -7.09
N MET A 313 -6.50 -9.57 -7.02
CA MET A 313 -7.03 -10.56 -7.97
C MET A 313 -8.01 -11.55 -7.31
N THR A 314 -7.76 -11.92 -6.06
CA THR A 314 -8.63 -12.78 -5.25
C THR A 314 -8.60 -12.29 -3.81
N THR A 315 -9.66 -11.61 -3.39
CA THR A 315 -9.77 -11.06 -2.04
C THR A 315 -10.33 -12.08 -1.05
N SER A 316 -10.29 -11.71 0.22
CA SER A 316 -11.18 -12.17 1.26
C SER A 316 -11.75 -10.89 1.88
N LEU A 317 -12.76 -10.30 1.24
CA LEU A 317 -13.33 -9.01 1.61
C LEU A 317 -12.25 -7.92 1.82
N ASP A 318 -12.12 -7.40 3.04
CA ASP A 318 -11.15 -6.40 3.49
C ASP A 318 -9.93 -7.01 4.22
N GLY A 319 -9.62 -8.27 3.93
CA GLY A 319 -8.59 -9.04 4.61
C GLY A 319 -7.23 -8.34 4.62
N PRO A 320 -6.65 -8.00 5.79
CA PRO A 320 -5.39 -7.29 5.91
C PRO A 320 -4.21 -8.25 5.72
N GLY A 321 -4.04 -8.74 4.50
CA GLY A 321 -3.05 -9.74 4.17
C GLY A 321 -2.79 -9.87 2.68
N PHE A 322 -1.86 -10.75 2.35
CA PHE A 322 -1.42 -11.01 0.98
C PHE A 322 -1.20 -12.51 0.75
N SER A 323 -1.03 -12.88 -0.51
CA SER A 323 -0.63 -14.22 -0.92
C SER A 323 0.40 -14.20 -2.03
N ILE A 324 1.25 -15.23 -2.05
CA ILE A 324 2.26 -15.46 -3.08
C ILE A 324 1.83 -16.72 -3.84
N THR A 325 1.67 -16.58 -5.15
CA THR A 325 1.39 -17.68 -6.07
C THR A 325 2.54 -17.83 -7.07
N LEU A 326 3.02 -19.04 -7.27
CA LEU A 326 3.99 -19.39 -8.30
C LEU A 326 3.38 -20.39 -9.28
N LEU A 327 3.49 -20.10 -10.57
CA LEU A 327 3.19 -21.02 -11.67
C LEU A 327 4.51 -21.40 -12.34
N ASN A 328 4.85 -22.69 -12.35
CA ASN A 328 5.96 -23.19 -13.16
C ASN A 328 5.52 -23.26 -14.63
N ILE A 329 5.90 -22.26 -15.42
CA ILE A 329 5.52 -22.14 -16.84
C ILE A 329 6.15 -23.26 -17.65
N THR A 330 7.45 -23.54 -17.45
CA THR A 330 8.16 -24.61 -18.15
C THR A 330 7.45 -25.94 -18.00
N LYS A 331 7.09 -26.31 -16.76
CA LYS A 331 6.38 -27.55 -16.46
C LYS A 331 4.94 -27.56 -16.97
N ALA A 332 4.26 -26.41 -16.94
CA ALA A 332 2.88 -26.30 -17.40
C ALA A 332 2.75 -26.37 -18.93
N GLY A 333 3.80 -26.04 -19.70
CA GLY A 333 3.76 -26.10 -21.17
C GLY A 333 4.68 -25.11 -21.91
N GLY A 334 5.52 -24.35 -21.20
CA GLY A 334 6.48 -23.42 -21.80
C GLY A 334 5.80 -22.28 -22.54
N GLU A 335 6.18 -22.09 -23.81
CA GLU A 335 5.74 -20.96 -24.64
C GLU A 335 4.22 -20.88 -24.78
N GLU A 336 3.52 -22.01 -24.91
CA GLU A 336 2.05 -22.03 -25.00
C GLU A 336 1.38 -21.35 -23.79
N ILE A 337 1.94 -21.55 -22.60
CA ILE A 337 1.44 -20.94 -21.36
C ILE A 337 1.76 -19.44 -21.34
N LYS A 338 2.95 -19.03 -21.79
CA LYS A 338 3.30 -17.61 -21.89
C LYS A 338 2.39 -16.88 -22.87
N ASP A 339 2.17 -17.45 -24.06
CA ASP A 339 1.25 -16.89 -25.04
C ASP A 339 -0.16 -16.71 -24.47
N CYS A 340 -0.64 -17.71 -23.71
CA CYS A 340 -1.94 -17.62 -23.05
C CYS A 340 -1.97 -16.56 -21.94
N LEU A 341 -0.92 -16.41 -21.15
CA LEU A 341 -0.81 -15.39 -20.11
C LEU A 341 -0.74 -13.97 -20.71
N ASP A 342 -0.04 -13.83 -21.84
CA ASP A 342 0.17 -12.56 -22.55
C ASP A 342 -0.99 -12.18 -23.47
N TYR A 343 -1.89 -13.13 -23.77
CA TYR A 343 -3.07 -12.87 -24.61
C TYR A 343 -3.91 -11.72 -24.01
N PRO A 344 -4.25 -10.68 -24.78
CA PRO A 344 -5.07 -9.57 -24.27
C PRO A 344 -6.42 -10.04 -23.74
N THR A 345 -6.92 -9.39 -22.69
CA THR A 345 -8.25 -9.68 -22.14
C THR A 345 -9.04 -8.41 -21.86
N GLU A 346 -10.36 -8.51 -22.03
CA GLU A 346 -11.34 -7.47 -21.72
C GLU A 346 -11.91 -7.62 -20.30
N ALA A 347 -11.47 -8.64 -19.55
CA ALA A 347 -11.95 -8.91 -18.21
C ALA A 347 -11.43 -7.84 -17.22
N PRO A 348 -12.31 -7.05 -16.56
CA PRO A 348 -11.89 -5.95 -15.68
C PRO A 348 -11.11 -6.39 -14.45
N GLY A 349 -11.28 -7.65 -14.04
CA GLY A 349 -10.58 -8.28 -12.92
C GLY A 349 -9.17 -8.73 -13.22
N TRP A 350 -8.77 -8.81 -14.50
CA TRP A 350 -7.37 -9.04 -14.89
C TRP A 350 -6.63 -7.70 -14.94
N ASN A 351 -6.47 -7.07 -13.78
CA ASN A 351 -5.97 -5.70 -13.63
C ASN A 351 -4.44 -5.56 -13.76
N SER A 352 -3.76 -6.54 -14.33
CA SER A 352 -2.31 -6.50 -14.56
C SER A 352 -1.94 -5.84 -15.88
N HIS A 353 -0.83 -5.12 -15.91
CA HIS A 353 -0.33 -4.45 -17.11
C HIS A 353 0.04 -5.45 -18.22
N LEU A 354 -0.46 -5.21 -19.44
CA LEU A 354 0.10 -5.81 -20.66
C LEU A 354 1.42 -5.09 -20.98
N THR A 355 2.56 -5.76 -20.83
CA THR A 355 3.85 -5.25 -21.32
C THR A 355 4.29 -6.01 -22.56
N ARG A 356 4.62 -5.27 -23.63
CA ARG A 356 5.23 -5.82 -24.85
C ARG A 356 6.75 -5.88 -24.78
N ASN A 357 7.35 -5.34 -23.72
CA ASN A 357 8.80 -5.39 -23.53
C ASN A 357 9.19 -6.76 -22.99
N LYS A 358 10.34 -7.26 -23.42
CA LYS A 358 10.98 -8.37 -22.71
C LYS A 358 11.17 -7.94 -21.26
N TRP A 359 10.71 -8.77 -20.34
CA TRP A 359 10.88 -8.57 -18.89
C TRP A 359 12.35 -8.56 -18.44
N GLU A 360 13.28 -8.83 -19.36
CA GLU A 360 14.72 -8.60 -19.24
C GLU A 360 14.99 -7.09 -19.09
N ARG A 361 14.86 -6.56 -17.86
CA ARG A 361 15.43 -5.27 -17.50
C ARG A 361 16.94 -5.46 -17.36
N GLU A 362 17.72 -4.95 -18.30
CA GLU A 362 19.10 -4.56 -17.98
C GLU A 362 18.97 -3.44 -16.93
N ARG A 363 19.34 -3.71 -15.68
CA ARG A 363 19.52 -2.64 -14.69
C ARG A 363 20.74 -1.87 -15.18
N GLU A 364 20.52 -0.79 -15.93
CA GLU A 364 21.51 0.26 -16.02
C GLU A 364 21.63 0.80 -14.59
N ASP A 365 22.78 0.55 -13.95
CA ASP A 365 23.17 1.24 -12.73
C ASP A 365 23.36 2.71 -13.15
N ASP A 366 22.28 3.48 -13.19
CA ASP A 366 22.32 4.91 -13.45
C ASP A 366 23.28 5.52 -12.41
N GLU A 367 24.44 6.02 -12.87
CA GLU A 367 25.38 6.74 -12.01
C GLU A 367 24.62 7.88 -11.34
N GLU A 368 24.63 7.92 -9.99
CA GLU A 368 24.00 9.02 -9.25
C GLU A 368 24.54 10.35 -9.79
N PRO A 369 23.69 11.26 -10.27
CA PRO A 369 24.16 12.55 -10.75
C PRO A 369 24.85 13.29 -9.60
N ASN A 370 26.17 13.48 -9.73
CA ASN A 370 26.96 14.23 -8.76
C ASN A 370 26.58 15.72 -8.82
N TYR A 371 25.59 16.12 -8.04
CA TYR A 371 25.29 17.53 -7.79
C TYR A 371 26.23 18.04 -6.70
N ASP A 372 27.50 18.29 -7.03
CA ASP A 372 28.38 19.08 -6.17
C ASP A 372 27.85 20.53 -6.10
N ILE A 373 26.89 20.80 -5.21
CA ILE A 373 26.38 22.13 -4.96
C ILE A 373 27.42 22.90 -4.13
N GLU A 374 28.13 23.83 -4.76
CA GLU A 374 28.99 24.77 -4.05
C GLU A 374 28.16 25.71 -3.16
N LEU A 375 27.95 25.34 -1.88
CA LEU A 375 27.25 26.22 -0.93
C LEU A 375 28.06 27.50 -0.65
N PRO A 376 27.40 28.66 -0.52
CA PRO A 376 28.07 29.95 -0.37
C PRO A 376 28.87 30.07 0.92
N THR A 377 29.93 30.89 0.88
CA THR A 377 30.79 31.23 2.02
C THR A 377 30.79 32.74 2.30
N SER A 378 31.33 33.13 3.45
CA SER A 378 31.52 34.52 3.89
C SER A 378 32.67 34.67 4.89
N LEU A 379 32.99 35.91 5.26
CA LEU A 379 33.85 36.25 6.40
C LEU A 379 33.02 36.58 7.65
N VAL A 380 31.71 36.35 7.64
CA VAL A 380 30.82 36.52 8.80
C VAL A 380 30.92 35.29 9.69
N THR A 381 31.13 35.50 10.99
CA THR A 381 31.49 34.41 11.90
C THR A 381 30.53 34.23 13.07
N PHE A 382 30.23 32.98 13.42
CA PHE A 382 29.64 32.62 14.71
C PHE A 382 30.71 32.37 15.77
N GLU A 383 30.33 32.38 17.05
CA GLU A 383 31.14 31.79 18.11
C GLU A 383 30.91 30.27 18.10
N PRO A 384 31.89 29.43 17.71
CA PRO A 384 31.63 28.03 17.38
C PRO A 384 31.07 27.20 18.54
N ALA A 385 31.58 27.42 19.76
CA ALA A 385 31.15 26.67 20.95
C ALA A 385 29.71 27.01 21.35
N GLU A 386 29.35 28.30 21.33
CA GLU A 386 28.01 28.80 21.65
C GLU A 386 27.01 28.34 20.59
N TYR A 387 27.36 28.50 19.31
CA TYR A 387 26.51 28.12 18.19
C TYR A 387 26.24 26.61 18.13
N LYS A 388 27.27 25.78 18.30
CA LYS A 388 27.10 24.32 18.40
C LYS A 388 26.17 23.93 19.54
N LYS A 389 26.35 24.55 20.72
CA LYS A 389 25.49 24.28 21.89
C LYS A 389 24.03 24.62 21.59
N VAL A 390 23.76 25.80 21.04
CA VAL A 390 22.41 26.26 20.69
C VAL A 390 21.72 25.30 19.71
N LEU A 391 22.42 24.86 18.65
CA LEU A 391 21.85 23.90 17.69
C LEU A 391 21.54 22.55 18.34
N VAL A 392 22.45 22.03 19.16
CA VAL A 392 22.29 20.71 19.81
C VAL A 392 21.11 20.73 20.78
N GLU A 393 21.02 21.73 21.66
CA GLU A 393 19.94 21.83 22.64
C GLU A 393 18.58 22.07 21.99
N GLY A 394 18.54 22.90 20.94
CA GLY A 394 17.35 23.09 20.12
C GLY A 394 16.85 21.80 19.48
N CYS A 395 17.73 21.07 18.78
CA CYS A 395 17.35 19.82 18.10
C CYS A 395 16.88 18.76 19.10
N LYS A 396 17.58 18.59 20.23
CA LYS A 396 17.17 17.64 21.28
C LYS A 396 15.80 18.00 21.88
N ALA A 397 15.55 19.28 22.14
CA ALA A 397 14.27 19.74 22.66
C ALA A 397 13.12 19.45 21.68
N LEU A 398 13.34 19.70 20.38
CA LEU A 398 12.38 19.37 19.32
C LEU A 398 12.11 17.86 19.23
N ILE A 399 13.16 17.04 19.15
CA ILE A 399 13.05 15.58 19.04
C ILE A 399 12.31 14.99 20.24
N SER A 400 12.54 15.50 21.46
CA SER A 400 11.84 15.03 22.66
C SER A 400 10.33 15.23 22.62
N LYS A 401 9.82 16.10 21.73
CA LYS A 401 8.40 16.39 21.55
C LYS A 401 7.74 15.61 20.40
N GLU A 402 8.52 14.88 19.59
CA GLU A 402 8.07 14.20 18.36
C GLU A 402 6.72 13.51 18.53
N ALA A 403 6.62 12.55 19.44
CA ALA A 403 5.40 11.75 19.63
C ALA A 403 4.16 12.62 19.91
N LYS A 404 4.30 13.71 20.68
CA LYS A 404 3.20 14.61 21.00
C LYS A 404 2.84 15.51 19.80
N LEU A 405 3.82 15.94 19.02
CA LEU A 405 3.58 16.69 17.79
C LEU A 405 2.84 15.82 16.75
N THR A 406 3.26 14.57 16.60
CA THR A 406 2.62 13.56 15.74
C THR A 406 1.18 13.29 16.19
N GLU A 407 0.92 13.21 17.50
CA GLU A 407 -0.42 13.10 18.04
C GLU A 407 -1.31 14.31 17.69
N TYR A 408 -0.82 15.54 17.91
CA TYR A 408 -1.58 16.75 17.57
C TYR A 408 -1.88 16.86 16.07
N ASP A 409 -0.91 16.50 15.24
CA ASP A 409 -1.07 16.51 13.80
C ASP A 409 -1.93 15.36 13.27
N THR A 410 -2.04 14.24 13.99
CA THR A 410 -3.00 13.18 13.64
C THR A 410 -4.45 13.67 13.79
N ILE A 411 -4.69 14.59 14.74
CA ILE A 411 -6.01 15.20 14.95
C ILE A 411 -6.25 16.33 13.94
N ALA A 412 -5.24 17.17 13.70
CA ALA A 412 -5.39 18.41 12.94
C ALA A 412 -4.83 18.38 11.50
N GLY A 413 -4.24 17.27 11.06
CA GLY A 413 -3.46 17.18 9.84
C GLY A 413 -3.36 15.74 9.30
N ASP A 414 -2.19 15.35 8.83
CA ASP A 414 -1.89 14.02 8.27
C ASP A 414 -1.04 13.14 9.19
N GLY A 415 -0.71 13.63 10.39
CA GLY A 415 -0.06 12.84 11.44
C GLY A 415 1.42 12.56 11.19
N ASP A 416 2.12 13.41 10.44
CA ASP A 416 3.55 13.24 10.12
C ASP A 416 4.43 14.43 10.55
N CYS A 417 3.84 15.51 11.07
CA CYS A 417 4.55 16.74 11.40
C CYS A 417 5.68 16.52 12.41
N GLY A 418 5.40 15.78 13.49
CA GLY A 418 6.41 15.45 14.52
C GLY A 418 7.56 14.62 13.97
N ILE A 419 7.23 13.55 13.22
CA ILE A 419 8.20 12.68 12.55
C ILE A 419 9.10 13.49 11.60
N THR A 420 8.51 14.36 10.78
CA THR A 420 9.22 15.21 9.82
C THR A 420 10.19 16.17 10.52
N MET A 421 9.76 16.84 11.58
CA MET A 421 10.62 17.72 12.35
C MET A 421 11.74 16.98 13.09
N ALA A 422 11.46 15.79 13.63
CA ALA A 422 12.45 14.97 14.28
C ALA A 422 13.51 14.45 13.29
N ARG A 423 13.13 14.12 12.05
CA ARG A 423 14.10 13.76 10.98
C ARG A 423 15.09 14.89 10.74
N GLY A 424 14.61 16.11 10.51
CA GLY A 424 15.49 17.28 10.33
C GLY A 424 16.42 17.53 11.52
N GLY A 425 15.88 17.47 12.74
CA GLY A 425 16.68 17.61 13.96
C GLY A 425 17.75 16.52 14.10
N ASN A 426 17.41 15.27 13.82
CA ASN A 426 18.37 14.15 13.87
C ASN A 426 19.46 14.28 12.80
N SER A 427 19.12 14.71 11.59
CA SER A 427 20.10 14.90 10.50
C SER A 427 21.07 16.04 10.81
N ILE A 428 20.62 17.14 11.40
CA ILE A 428 21.52 18.21 11.90
C ILE A 428 22.44 17.69 13.01
N LEU A 429 21.91 16.97 14.00
CA LEU A 429 22.73 16.39 15.08
C LEU A 429 23.80 15.43 14.53
N LYS A 430 23.44 14.59 13.56
CA LYS A 430 24.35 13.64 12.91
C LYS A 430 25.53 14.35 12.25
N VAL A 431 25.29 15.42 11.47
CA VAL A 431 26.34 16.19 10.79
C VAL A 431 27.23 16.93 11.82
N ILE A 432 26.67 17.40 12.93
CA ILE A 432 27.43 18.01 14.03
C ILE A 432 28.33 16.97 14.73
N ASP A 433 27.81 15.78 15.01
CA ASP A 433 28.54 14.71 15.70
C ASP A 433 29.66 14.13 14.82
N ASN A 434 29.45 14.09 13.50
CA ASN A 434 30.48 13.71 12.52
C ASN A 434 31.55 14.80 12.31
N GLY A 435 31.33 16.03 12.79
CA GLY A 435 32.23 17.15 12.55
C GLY A 435 32.19 17.68 11.11
N GLU A 436 31.08 17.45 10.40
CA GLU A 436 30.87 17.83 8.99
C GLU A 436 30.21 19.22 8.84
N LEU A 437 29.63 19.76 9.92
CA LEU A 437 29.02 21.10 9.92
C LEU A 437 30.11 22.16 10.14
N GLU A 438 30.16 23.16 9.26
CA GLU A 438 30.96 24.38 9.48
C GLU A 438 30.38 25.16 10.67
N LEU A 439 31.23 25.57 11.62
CA LEU A 439 30.79 26.26 12.85
C LEU A 439 31.31 27.69 12.97
N VAL A 440 32.25 28.08 12.10
CA VAL A 440 32.85 29.42 12.09
C VAL A 440 32.15 30.29 11.05
N ASP A 441 32.17 29.93 9.77
CA ASP A 441 31.53 30.72 8.70
C ASP A 441 29.99 30.60 8.78
N ALA A 442 29.36 31.69 9.21
CA ALA A 442 27.92 31.74 9.47
C ALA A 442 27.07 31.51 8.20
N VAL A 443 27.55 31.99 7.04
CA VAL A 443 26.84 31.82 5.76
C VAL A 443 26.94 30.38 5.29
N ARG A 444 28.14 29.78 5.37
CA ARG A 444 28.36 28.38 5.00
C ARG A 444 27.58 27.42 5.89
N SER A 445 27.62 27.64 7.21
CA SER A 445 26.87 26.82 8.18
C SER A 445 25.36 26.85 7.91
N LEU A 446 24.78 28.05 7.80
CA LEU A 446 23.34 28.18 7.56
C LEU A 446 22.95 27.62 6.18
N ALA A 447 23.82 27.72 5.18
CA ALA A 447 23.57 27.09 3.88
C ALA A 447 23.58 25.56 3.96
N GLN A 448 24.51 24.96 4.73
CA GLN A 448 24.50 23.52 5.01
C GLN A 448 23.22 23.10 5.75
N ILE A 449 22.78 23.88 6.75
CA ILE A 449 21.54 23.59 7.46
C ILE A 449 20.33 23.69 6.51
N ALA A 450 20.24 24.71 5.66
CA ALA A 450 19.15 24.83 4.69
C ALA A 450 19.09 23.63 3.73
N ASP A 451 20.24 23.17 3.24
CA ASP A 451 20.39 22.00 2.37
C ASP A 451 19.96 20.70 3.07
N ILE A 452 20.41 20.48 4.32
CA ILE A 452 19.98 19.35 5.16
C ILE A 452 18.45 19.38 5.36
N LEU A 453 17.88 20.54 5.68
CA LEU A 453 16.44 20.66 5.90
C LEU A 453 15.64 20.39 4.62
N GLU A 454 16.12 20.88 3.47
CA GLU A 454 15.47 20.66 2.17
C GLU A 454 15.48 19.17 1.75
N THR A 455 16.58 18.47 2.03
CA THR A 455 16.76 17.07 1.64
C THR A 455 16.12 16.09 2.62
N GLU A 456 16.14 16.39 3.92
CA GLU A 456 15.74 15.45 4.97
C GLU A 456 14.33 15.71 5.53
N MET A 457 13.87 16.96 5.52
CA MET A 457 12.50 17.31 5.92
C MET A 457 11.62 17.38 4.66
N GLY A 458 10.87 16.32 4.39
CA GLY A 458 9.89 16.35 3.29
C GLY A 458 8.77 17.38 3.51
N GLY A 459 7.99 17.62 2.45
CA GLY A 459 6.72 18.34 2.53
C GLY A 459 6.81 19.83 2.88
N THR A 460 5.70 20.39 3.37
CA THR A 460 5.57 21.84 3.63
C THR A 460 6.54 22.33 4.69
N SER A 461 6.76 21.54 5.76
CA SER A 461 7.68 21.91 6.85
C SER A 461 9.09 22.13 6.33
N GLY A 462 9.66 21.19 5.56
CA GLY A 462 11.00 21.36 4.99
C GLY A 462 11.15 22.62 4.16
N GLY A 463 10.19 22.88 3.26
CA GLY A 463 10.18 24.10 2.47
C GLY A 463 10.11 25.39 3.30
N LEU A 464 9.30 25.43 4.37
CA LEU A 464 9.20 26.62 5.22
C LEU A 464 10.50 26.89 5.99
N TYR A 465 11.10 25.84 6.58
CA TYR A 465 12.37 25.97 7.31
C TYR A 465 13.54 26.30 6.36
N SER A 466 13.66 25.62 5.21
CA SER A 466 14.74 25.87 4.25
C SER A 466 14.67 27.28 3.65
N ILE A 467 13.47 27.80 3.34
CA ILE A 467 13.28 29.19 2.88
C ILE A 467 13.68 30.18 3.98
N PHE A 468 13.29 29.95 5.24
CA PHE A 468 13.64 30.84 6.33
C PHE A 468 15.16 30.90 6.53
N VAL A 469 15.82 29.75 6.63
CA VAL A 469 17.29 29.67 6.80
C VAL A 469 18.02 30.23 5.58
N SER A 470 17.55 29.98 4.35
CA SER A 470 18.09 30.60 3.13
C SER A 470 17.93 32.12 3.10
N GLY A 471 16.84 32.63 3.70
CA GLY A 471 16.65 34.06 3.95
C GLY A 471 17.70 34.63 4.92
N MET A 472 18.09 33.86 5.95
CA MET A 472 19.18 34.24 6.86
C MET A 472 20.53 34.29 6.12
N VAL A 473 20.85 33.28 5.30
CA VAL A 473 22.03 33.24 4.43
C VAL A 473 22.11 34.50 3.56
N SER A 474 20.99 34.83 2.89
CA SER A 474 20.89 35.99 2.01
C SER A 474 21.09 37.32 2.76
N SER A 475 20.50 37.45 3.96
CA SER A 475 20.65 38.65 4.78
C SER A 475 22.08 38.85 5.27
N LEU A 476 22.75 37.80 5.75
CA LEU A 476 24.14 37.90 6.22
C LEU A 476 25.10 38.31 5.09
N LYS A 477 24.96 37.74 3.90
CA LYS A 477 25.74 38.15 2.71
C LYS A 477 25.51 39.61 2.34
N GLU A 478 24.27 40.07 2.43
CA GLU A 478 23.93 41.47 2.15
C GLU A 478 24.47 42.43 3.21
N GLN A 479 24.45 42.03 4.48
CA GLN A 479 25.03 42.80 5.59
C GLN A 479 26.57 42.88 5.48
N GLU A 480 27.24 41.78 5.07
CA GLU A 480 28.66 41.75 4.75
C GLU A 480 29.03 42.72 3.63
N LYS A 481 28.32 42.67 2.49
CA LYS A 481 28.53 43.57 1.36
C LYS A 481 28.41 45.05 1.72
N LYS A 482 27.50 45.40 2.64
CA LYS A 482 27.24 46.78 3.06
C LYS A 482 28.27 47.34 4.03
N LYS A 483 29.10 46.49 4.66
CA LYS A 483 30.14 46.94 5.57
C LYS A 483 31.33 47.49 4.78
N GLU A 484 31.88 48.64 5.20
CA GLU A 484 32.98 49.31 4.48
C GLU A 484 34.13 48.35 4.13
N GLY A 485 34.28 48.08 2.83
CA GLY A 485 35.32 47.20 2.28
C GLY A 485 35.05 45.69 2.36
N GLY A 486 33.82 45.24 2.62
CA GLY A 486 33.49 43.80 2.66
C GLY A 486 34.18 43.06 3.80
N LYS A 487 34.55 43.76 4.87
CA LYS A 487 35.24 43.17 6.03
C LYS A 487 34.28 42.29 6.82
N GLY A 488 34.68 41.05 7.06
CA GLY A 488 33.97 40.11 7.93
C GLY A 488 33.69 40.63 9.34
N PHE A 489 32.75 40.00 10.02
CA PHE A 489 32.37 40.36 11.39
C PHE A 489 31.75 39.20 12.16
N LYS A 490 31.81 39.28 13.48
CA LYS A 490 31.12 38.33 14.36
C LYS A 490 29.63 38.65 14.40
N VAL A 491 28.77 37.63 14.30
CA VAL A 491 27.33 37.80 14.49
C VAL A 491 27.06 38.19 15.94
N ASP A 492 26.53 39.39 16.13
CA ASP A 492 26.03 39.88 17.41
C ASP A 492 24.49 39.92 17.40
N LYS A 493 23.88 40.33 18.53
CA LYS A 493 22.43 40.41 18.67
C LYS A 493 21.77 41.35 17.63
N ARG A 494 22.44 42.41 17.23
CA ARG A 494 21.91 43.41 16.28
C ARG A 494 21.92 42.86 14.85
N VAL A 495 23.01 42.19 14.47
CA VAL A 495 23.10 41.44 13.21
C VAL A 495 22.03 40.36 13.18
N LEU A 496 21.94 39.53 14.22
CA LEU A 496 20.99 38.42 14.29
C LEU A 496 19.54 38.91 14.19
N SER A 497 19.18 40.01 14.87
CA SER A 497 17.85 40.60 14.80
C SER A 497 17.49 41.02 13.37
N LYS A 498 18.40 41.72 12.67
CA LYS A 498 18.17 42.10 11.27
C LYS A 498 18.06 40.87 10.35
N THR A 499 18.90 39.87 10.57
CA THR A 499 18.91 38.61 9.82
C THR A 499 17.58 37.87 9.96
N LEU A 500 17.08 37.72 11.19
CA LEU A 500 15.80 37.06 11.46
C LEU A 500 14.62 37.81 10.82
N LYS A 501 14.61 39.14 10.87
CA LYS A 501 13.58 39.97 10.22
C LYS A 501 13.57 39.82 8.70
N ASP A 502 14.75 39.81 8.07
CA ASP A 502 14.87 39.61 6.62
C ASP A 502 14.49 38.20 6.19
N ALA A 503 14.85 37.20 7.02
CA ALA A 503 14.46 35.81 6.82
C ALA A 503 12.94 35.63 6.92
N LEU A 504 12.30 36.24 7.92
CA LEU A 504 10.85 36.25 8.05
C LEU A 504 10.19 36.91 6.84
N GLY A 505 10.66 38.09 6.44
CA GLY A 505 10.15 38.78 5.25
C GLY A 505 10.40 38.03 3.94
N THR A 506 11.40 37.13 3.90
CA THR A 506 11.61 36.21 2.78
C THR A 506 10.57 35.09 2.80
N LEU A 507 10.38 34.44 3.94
CA LEU A 507 9.38 33.39 4.11
C LEU A 507 7.96 33.89 3.77
N GLU A 508 7.60 35.08 4.25
CA GLU A 508 6.30 35.72 4.02
C GLU A 508 5.96 36.03 2.55
N LYS A 509 6.95 35.98 1.64
CA LYS A 509 6.72 36.07 0.19
C LYS A 509 6.18 34.76 -0.39
N TYR A 510 6.55 33.64 0.23
CA TYR A 510 6.23 32.29 -0.25
C TYR A 510 5.10 31.63 0.55
N THR A 511 4.79 32.13 1.76
CA THR A 511 3.60 31.74 2.51
C THR A 511 2.68 32.92 2.79
N ARG A 512 1.36 32.68 2.69
CA ARG A 512 0.33 33.65 3.07
C ARG A 512 -0.05 33.56 4.55
N ALA A 513 0.42 32.55 5.27
CA ALA A 513 0.13 32.38 6.68
C ALA A 513 0.70 33.52 7.52
N ARG A 514 -0.09 34.00 8.49
CA ARG A 514 0.25 35.06 9.44
C ARG A 514 -0.19 34.65 10.86
N VAL A 515 0.12 35.50 11.84
CA VAL A 515 -0.39 35.33 13.21
C VAL A 515 -1.92 35.30 13.18
N GLY A 516 -2.50 34.29 13.82
CA GLY A 516 -3.92 34.02 13.86
C GLY A 516 -4.44 33.07 12.79
N ASP A 517 -3.56 32.45 11.99
CA ASP A 517 -3.92 31.46 10.97
C ASP A 517 -3.75 30.01 11.44
N ARG A 518 -3.22 29.80 12.65
CA ARG A 518 -2.95 28.51 13.28
C ARG A 518 -1.89 27.71 12.52
N THR A 519 -0.67 28.26 12.49
CA THR A 519 0.50 27.67 11.84
C THR A 519 1.77 27.97 12.63
N LEU A 520 2.93 27.46 12.20
CA LEU A 520 4.23 27.81 12.78
C LEU A 520 4.51 29.33 12.82
N MET A 521 3.84 30.12 11.97
CA MET A 521 3.95 31.59 11.96
C MET A 521 3.45 32.21 13.27
N ASP A 522 2.54 31.55 13.98
CA ASP A 522 2.06 31.96 15.30
C ASP A 522 3.14 31.88 16.38
N ALA A 523 4.19 31.08 16.17
CA ALA A 523 5.38 31.06 17.03
C ALA A 523 6.51 31.93 16.46
N LEU A 524 6.73 31.84 15.14
CA LEU A 524 7.86 32.49 14.47
C LEU A 524 7.76 34.02 14.48
N ILE A 525 6.61 34.59 14.11
CA ILE A 525 6.45 36.04 14.02
C ILE A 525 6.62 36.68 15.41
N PRO A 526 5.95 36.21 16.49
CA PRO A 526 6.16 36.76 17.82
C PRO A 526 7.60 36.63 18.32
N PHE A 527 8.32 35.56 17.97
CA PHE A 527 9.74 35.42 18.29
C PHE A 527 10.57 36.53 17.65
N VAL A 528 10.44 36.71 16.33
CA VAL A 528 11.24 37.67 15.56
C VAL A 528 10.95 39.11 15.99
N GLU A 529 9.67 39.47 16.13
CA GLU A 529 9.26 40.80 16.57
C GLU A 529 9.76 41.11 17.99
N LYS A 530 9.57 40.18 18.93
CA LYS A 530 10.00 40.38 20.32
C LYS A 530 11.53 40.46 20.45
N PHE A 531 12.27 39.68 19.66
CA PHE A 531 13.73 39.76 19.62
C PHE A 531 14.22 41.09 19.02
N GLU A 532 13.53 41.63 17.99
CA GLU A 532 13.81 42.96 17.45
C GLU A 532 13.60 44.07 18.48
N GLU A 533 12.56 43.97 19.30
CA GLU A 533 12.26 44.96 20.34
C GLU A 533 13.26 44.94 21.50
N THR A 534 13.70 43.75 21.93
CA THR A 534 14.35 43.56 23.24
C THR A 534 15.82 43.16 23.14
N ALA A 535 16.23 42.56 22.02
CA ALA A 535 17.50 41.84 21.88
C ALA A 535 17.72 40.77 22.99
N ASP A 536 16.63 40.24 23.55
CA ASP A 536 16.61 39.22 24.58
C ASP A 536 15.99 37.93 24.01
N VAL A 537 16.80 36.87 23.95
CA VAL A 537 16.40 35.59 23.37
C VAL A 537 15.41 34.83 24.25
N GLU A 538 15.50 34.99 25.58
CA GLU A 538 14.57 34.34 26.50
C GLU A 538 13.19 35.00 26.43
N GLU A 539 13.13 36.33 26.39
CA GLU A 539 11.85 37.03 26.20
C GLU A 539 11.22 36.69 24.85
N ALA A 540 12.03 36.62 23.79
CA ALA A 540 11.56 36.21 22.47
C ALA A 540 11.06 34.76 22.45
N ALA A 541 11.77 33.83 23.09
CA ALA A 541 11.34 32.43 23.21
C ALA A 541 10.02 32.31 23.97
N LYS A 542 9.84 33.07 25.07
CA LYS A 542 8.56 33.15 25.79
C LYS A 542 7.42 33.66 24.90
N ALA A 543 7.68 34.63 24.02
CA ALA A 543 6.70 35.09 23.05
C ALA A 543 6.34 34.02 22.01
N ALA A 544 7.31 33.25 21.53
CA ALA A 544 7.10 32.12 20.64
C ALA A 544 6.21 31.04 21.28
N ILE A 545 6.52 30.65 22.52
CA ILE A 545 5.74 29.67 23.29
C ILE A 545 4.32 30.17 23.52
N ALA A 546 4.15 31.43 23.92
CA ALA A 546 2.83 32.02 24.12
C ALA A 546 2.02 32.08 22.83
N GLY A 547 2.66 32.38 21.70
CA GLY A 547 2.05 32.36 20.38
C GLY A 547 1.60 30.96 19.97
N ALA A 548 2.49 29.97 20.12
CA ALA A 548 2.19 28.57 19.87
C ALA A 548 1.04 28.04 20.74
N GLU A 549 1.00 28.36 22.03
CA GLU A 549 -0.09 27.91 22.91
C GLU A 549 -1.43 28.56 22.58
N LYS A 550 -1.46 29.80 22.06
CA LYS A 550 -2.71 30.44 21.63
C LYS A 550 -3.37 29.70 20.46
N THR A 551 -2.60 28.99 19.62
CA THR A 551 -3.12 28.21 18.50
C THR A 551 -4.13 27.14 18.92
N ARG A 552 -4.07 26.72 20.18
CA ARG A 552 -4.93 25.69 20.78
C ARG A 552 -6.43 25.97 20.66
N LYS A 553 -6.80 27.25 20.58
CA LYS A 553 -8.19 27.73 20.47
C LYS A 553 -8.44 28.55 19.21
N MET A 554 -7.51 28.53 18.25
CA MET A 554 -7.66 29.27 17.01
C MET A 554 -8.46 28.46 15.99
N GLU A 555 -9.27 29.16 15.21
CA GLU A 555 -9.81 28.61 13.97
C GLU A 555 -8.68 28.57 12.93
N ALA A 556 -8.45 27.39 12.36
CA ALA A 556 -7.42 27.22 11.33
C ALA A 556 -7.85 27.91 10.03
N LYS A 557 -6.99 28.76 9.49
CA LYS A 557 -7.24 29.44 8.19
C LYS A 557 -6.27 28.98 7.11
N PHE A 558 -5.23 28.25 7.49
CA PHE A 558 -4.18 27.79 6.60
C PHE A 558 -3.73 26.37 6.97
N GLY A 559 -3.11 25.67 6.02
CA GLY A 559 -2.64 24.30 6.22
C GLY A 559 -3.76 23.27 6.33
N ARG A 560 -3.40 22.01 6.62
CA ARG A 560 -4.35 20.88 6.68
C ARG A 560 -5.39 21.04 7.78
N ALA A 561 -5.05 21.73 8.87
CA ALA A 561 -5.97 22.04 9.97
C ALA A 561 -7.21 22.82 9.52
N SER A 562 -7.13 23.58 8.41
CA SER A 562 -8.28 24.31 7.85
C SER A 562 -9.35 23.40 7.24
N TYR A 563 -9.05 22.12 6.98
CA TYR A 563 -10.02 21.13 6.47
C TYR A 563 -10.76 20.38 7.58
N VAL A 564 -10.28 20.46 8.83
CA VAL A 564 -10.83 19.71 9.95
C VAL A 564 -12.09 20.40 10.47
N GLY A 565 -13.19 19.65 10.56
CA GLY A 565 -14.47 20.16 11.05
C GLY A 565 -14.41 20.58 12.52
N LYS A 566 -15.20 21.60 12.89
CA LYS A 566 -15.23 22.15 14.27
C LYS A 566 -15.53 21.08 15.33
N GLU A 567 -16.42 20.15 15.02
CA GLU A 567 -16.82 19.03 15.88
C GLU A 567 -15.63 18.16 16.31
N GLU A 568 -14.60 18.00 15.46
CA GLU A 568 -13.43 17.19 15.79
C GLU A 568 -12.57 17.87 16.86
N PHE A 569 -12.42 19.21 16.79
CA PHE A 569 -11.71 19.98 17.82
C PHE A 569 -12.50 20.10 19.12
N GLU A 570 -13.84 20.17 19.04
CA GLU A 570 -14.72 20.22 20.21
C GLU A 570 -14.53 19.02 21.15
N ARG A 571 -14.17 17.85 20.63
CA ARG A 571 -13.86 16.64 21.43
C ARG A 571 -12.70 16.85 22.41
N TYR A 572 -11.80 17.77 22.11
CA TYR A 572 -10.59 18.04 22.90
C TYR A 572 -10.69 19.34 23.71
N GLU A 573 -11.81 20.06 23.66
CA GLU A 573 -12.01 21.30 24.45
C GLU A 573 -11.93 21.04 25.96
N ALA A 574 -12.42 19.89 26.42
CA ALA A 574 -12.31 19.47 27.82
C ALA A 574 -10.85 19.25 28.26
N GLU A 575 -9.95 18.96 27.32
CA GLU A 575 -8.51 18.80 27.51
C GLU A 575 -7.74 20.12 27.26
N GLY A 576 -8.47 21.22 27.04
CA GLY A 576 -7.92 22.56 26.80
C GLY A 576 -7.77 22.94 25.33
N GLY A 577 -8.08 22.03 24.41
CA GLY A 577 -7.96 22.17 22.94
C GLY A 577 -6.65 21.60 22.37
N VAL A 578 -6.54 21.58 21.03
CA VAL A 578 -5.41 21.00 20.29
C VAL A 578 -4.58 22.11 19.65
N PRO A 579 -3.31 22.31 20.03
CA PRO A 579 -2.47 23.34 19.43
C PRO A 579 -1.98 22.92 18.04
N ASP A 580 -1.51 23.89 17.26
CA ASP A 580 -0.83 23.62 15.99
C ASP A 580 0.51 22.91 16.25
N ALA A 581 0.69 21.74 15.64
CA ALA A 581 1.93 20.96 15.77
C ALA A 581 3.14 21.73 15.23
N GLY A 582 2.96 22.49 14.13
CA GLY A 582 3.97 23.38 13.57
C GLY A 582 4.52 24.40 14.57
N ALA A 583 3.60 25.13 15.20
CA ALA A 583 3.91 26.17 16.17
C ALA A 583 4.53 25.62 17.45
N ILE A 584 4.00 24.52 18.00
CA ILE A 584 4.54 23.88 19.21
C ILE A 584 5.93 23.29 18.95
N GLY A 585 6.14 22.69 17.77
CA GLY A 585 7.44 22.17 17.37
C GLY A 585 8.49 23.29 17.29
N LEU A 586 8.19 24.36 16.54
CA LEU A 586 9.08 25.51 16.44
C LEU A 586 9.34 26.19 17.79
N ALA A 587 8.31 26.37 18.63
CA ALA A 587 8.48 26.93 19.96
C ALA A 587 9.35 26.03 20.85
N GLY A 588 9.24 24.70 20.72
CA GLY A 588 10.10 23.75 21.41
C GLY A 588 11.56 23.85 20.96
N LEU A 589 11.81 23.96 19.65
CA LEU A 589 13.12 24.20 19.07
C LEU A 589 13.75 25.49 19.62
N ILE A 590 13.01 26.60 19.55
CA ILE A 590 13.46 27.92 20.03
C ILE A 590 13.71 27.90 21.54
N ALA A 591 12.86 27.24 22.33
CA ALA A 591 13.05 27.13 23.77
C ALA A 591 14.33 26.37 24.12
N GLY A 592 14.64 25.28 23.39
CA GLY A 592 15.90 24.57 23.54
C GLY A 592 17.11 25.44 23.17
N MET A 593 17.00 26.22 22.10
CA MET A 593 18.03 27.17 21.67
C MET A 593 18.28 28.31 22.67
N ALA A 594 17.26 28.73 23.42
CA ALA A 594 17.32 29.83 24.37
C ALA A 594 17.77 29.43 25.79
N ASN A 595 17.88 28.13 26.09
CA ASN A 595 18.40 27.66 27.37
C ASN A 595 19.93 27.79 27.39
N GLU A 596 20.42 28.89 27.96
CA GLU A 596 21.85 29.11 28.27
C GLU A 596 22.36 28.20 29.40
#